data_AF-A3QNX3-F1
#
_entry.id   AF-A3QNX3-F1
#
_cell.length_a   1.000
_cell.length_b   1.000
_cell.length_c   1.000
_cell.angle_alpha   90.00
_cell.angle_beta   90.00
_cell.angle_gamma   90.00
#
_symmetry.space_group_name_H-M   'P 1'
#
loop_
_entity.id
_entity.type
_entity.pdbx_description
1 polymer ?
#
loop_
_entity_poly.entity_id
_entity_poly.type
_entity_poly.pdbx_seq_one_letter_code
_entity_poly.pdbx_strand_id
1 'polypeptide(L)'
;MKKLAIMAAASMVFAVSSAHAGFTPSGTTGTTKLTVTEECQVRVGDLTVAKTRGQLTDAAPIGPVTVQALGCDARQVALKADTDNFEQGKFFLISDNNRDKLYVNIRPADNSAWTTDNGVFYKNDVGSWGGIIGIYVDGQQTNTPPGNYTLTLTGGYWAK
;
A
#
# COMPACT_ATOMS: atom_id res chain seq x y z
N MET A 1 -22.58 -65.82 -29.39
CA MET A 1 -22.77 -64.36 -29.25
C MET A 1 -22.60 -63.98 -27.78
N LYS A 2 -21.57 -63.21 -27.42
CA LYS A 2 -21.48 -62.47 -26.16
C LYS A 2 -20.50 -61.31 -26.37
N LYS A 3 -21.00 -60.10 -26.59
CA LYS A 3 -20.21 -58.86 -26.59
C LYS A 3 -20.32 -58.27 -25.19
N LEU A 4 -19.21 -58.19 -24.45
CA LEU A 4 -19.13 -57.38 -23.24
C LEU A 4 -18.88 -55.93 -23.64
N ALA A 5 -19.81 -55.04 -23.30
CA ALA A 5 -19.60 -53.60 -23.38
C ALA A 5 -18.97 -53.14 -22.06
N ILE A 6 -17.74 -52.64 -22.13
CA ILE A 6 -17.09 -51.96 -21.02
C ILE A 6 -17.53 -50.49 -21.10
N MET A 7 -18.42 -50.07 -20.20
CA MET A 7 -18.72 -48.65 -20.00
C MET A 7 -17.58 -48.04 -19.19
N ALA A 8 -16.74 -47.24 -19.86
CA ALA A 8 -15.82 -46.34 -19.18
C ALA A 8 -16.63 -45.15 -18.64
N ALA A 9 -16.80 -45.09 -17.32
CA ALA A 9 -17.29 -43.90 -16.65
C ALA A 9 -16.24 -42.80 -16.79
N ALA A 10 -16.54 -41.78 -17.59
CA ALA A 10 -15.74 -40.56 -17.63
C ALA A 10 -15.94 -39.80 -16.31
N SER A 11 -15.04 -40.03 -15.35
CA SER A 11 -14.98 -39.22 -14.13
C SER A 11 -14.60 -37.79 -14.52
N MET A 12 -15.59 -36.90 -14.52
CA MET A 12 -15.35 -35.46 -14.64
C MET A 12 -14.63 -35.00 -13.39
N VAL A 13 -13.33 -34.75 -13.51
CA VAL A 13 -12.56 -34.04 -12.48
C VAL A 13 -12.99 -32.58 -12.53
N PHE A 14 -13.84 -32.17 -11.60
CA PHE A 14 -14.11 -30.76 -11.36
C PHE A 14 -12.85 -30.14 -10.75
N ALA A 15 -12.07 -29.43 -11.57
CA ALA A 15 -11.01 -28.56 -11.07
C ALA A 15 -11.65 -27.39 -10.33
N VAL A 16 -11.72 -27.47 -9.00
CA VAL A 16 -12.10 -26.36 -8.15
C VAL A 16 -10.90 -25.40 -8.14
N SER A 17 -10.93 -24.34 -8.95
CA SER A 17 -9.95 -23.27 -8.81
C SER A 17 -10.25 -22.55 -7.50
N SER A 18 -9.51 -22.84 -6.45
CA SER A 18 -9.49 -21.97 -5.28
C SER A 18 -8.84 -20.66 -5.71
N ALA A 19 -9.64 -19.63 -5.97
CA ALA A 19 -9.13 -18.27 -6.04
C ALA A 19 -8.47 -18.00 -4.68
N HIS A 20 -7.17 -17.71 -4.70
CA HIS A 20 -6.47 -17.29 -3.49
C HIS A 20 -6.75 -15.81 -3.28
N ALA A 21 -6.94 -15.42 -2.01
CA ALA A 21 -7.10 -14.03 -1.64
C ALA A 21 -5.93 -13.20 -2.19
N GLY A 22 -6.22 -12.02 -2.72
CA GLY A 22 -5.21 -11.22 -3.39
C GLY A 22 -5.68 -9.84 -3.83
N PHE A 23 -4.71 -8.99 -4.10
CA PHE A 23 -4.91 -7.65 -4.63
C PHE A 23 -5.13 -7.67 -6.14
N THR A 24 -6.17 -6.98 -6.60
CA THR A 24 -6.40 -6.70 -8.02
C THR A 24 -6.19 -5.20 -8.29
N PRO A 25 -5.21 -4.81 -9.11
CA PRO A 25 -5.00 -3.41 -9.47
C PRO A 25 -6.17 -2.91 -10.31
N SER A 26 -6.81 -1.82 -9.88
CA SER A 26 -8.00 -1.27 -10.53
C SER A 26 -8.24 0.18 -10.06
N GLY A 27 -7.26 1.04 -10.27
CA GLY A 27 -7.31 2.43 -9.82
C GLY A 27 -6.09 3.22 -10.31
N THR A 28 -5.97 4.45 -9.83
CA THR A 28 -4.81 5.30 -10.08
C THR A 28 -3.71 5.05 -9.04
N THR A 29 -2.53 5.62 -9.32
CA THR A 29 -1.38 5.58 -8.42
C THR A 29 -1.19 6.95 -7.79
N GLY A 30 -1.05 6.98 -6.46
CA GLY A 30 -0.70 8.17 -5.69
C GLY A 30 0.74 8.07 -5.19
N THR A 31 1.46 9.20 -5.20
CA THR A 31 2.86 9.26 -4.77
C THR A 31 3.02 10.30 -3.66
N THR A 32 3.55 9.86 -2.51
CA THR A 32 3.96 10.74 -1.42
C THR A 32 5.46 10.98 -1.51
N LYS A 33 5.87 12.24 -1.63
CA LYS A 33 7.28 12.66 -1.68
C LYS A 33 7.64 13.49 -0.46
N LEU A 34 8.84 13.28 0.06
CA LEU A 34 9.41 14.05 1.16
C LEU A 34 10.90 14.31 0.90
N THR A 35 11.31 15.58 0.96
CA THR A 35 12.74 15.91 1.02
C THR A 35 13.17 16.05 2.48
N VAL A 36 14.10 15.20 2.91
CA VAL A 36 14.75 15.27 4.23
C VAL A 36 15.99 16.15 4.13
N THR A 37 16.18 17.07 5.07
CA THR A 37 17.32 17.99 5.10
C THR A 37 18.03 17.99 6.46
N GLU A 38 19.22 18.57 6.50
CA GLU A 38 19.83 19.03 7.74
C GLU A 38 19.09 20.27 8.30
N GLU A 39 19.54 20.78 9.47
CA GLU A 39 18.98 22.01 10.07
C GLU A 39 19.15 23.24 9.17
N CYS A 40 20.31 23.40 8.56
CA CYS A 40 20.53 24.42 7.53
C CYS A 40 19.91 23.93 6.22
N GLN A 41 18.70 24.40 5.91
CA GLN A 41 17.98 24.07 4.69
C GLN A 41 18.11 25.18 3.64
N VAL A 42 18.38 24.78 2.39
CA VAL A 42 18.22 25.65 1.21
C VAL A 42 17.08 25.09 0.35
N ARG A 43 16.10 25.92 0.02
CA ARG A 43 14.97 25.58 -0.86
C ARG A 43 15.18 26.21 -2.22
N VAL A 44 15.01 25.44 -3.29
CA VAL A 44 15.21 25.87 -4.67
C VAL A 44 14.00 25.44 -5.50
N GLY A 45 13.42 26.37 -6.26
CA GLY A 45 12.25 26.11 -7.10
C GLY A 45 10.93 26.13 -6.32
N ASP A 46 9.96 25.36 -6.82
CA ASP A 46 8.61 25.31 -6.25
C ASP A 46 8.58 24.70 -4.84
N LEU A 47 7.57 25.08 -4.07
CA LEU A 47 7.40 24.58 -2.71
C LEU A 47 7.05 23.08 -2.72
N THR A 48 7.96 22.26 -2.21
CA THR A 48 7.74 20.83 -1.95
C THR A 48 7.63 20.55 -0.45
N VAL A 49 7.10 19.37 -0.10
CA VAL A 49 7.09 18.91 1.29
C VAL A 49 8.51 18.56 1.70
N ALA A 50 9.06 19.33 2.63
CA ALA A 50 10.39 19.11 3.17
C ALA A 50 10.38 19.21 4.69
N LYS A 51 11.19 18.36 5.34
CA LYS A 51 11.40 18.34 6.79
C LYS A 51 12.88 18.24 7.08
N THR A 52 13.33 18.90 8.14
CA THR A 52 14.65 18.58 8.69
C THR A 52 14.61 17.19 9.32
N ARG A 53 15.73 16.47 9.34
CA ARG A 53 15.80 15.15 9.98
C ARG A 53 15.37 15.20 11.46
N GLY A 54 15.62 16.30 12.16
CA GLY A 54 15.16 16.53 13.54
C GLY A 54 13.63 16.57 13.70
N GLN A 55 12.87 16.83 12.63
CA GLN A 55 11.40 16.81 12.62
C GLN A 55 10.83 15.40 12.36
N LEU A 56 11.66 14.39 12.11
CA LEU A 56 11.25 13.00 11.92
C LEU A 56 11.12 12.27 13.27
N THR A 57 10.33 12.87 14.15
CA THR A 57 9.95 12.26 15.44
C THR A 57 8.87 11.21 15.23
N ASP A 58 8.66 10.35 16.22
CA ASP A 58 7.58 9.37 16.17
C ASP A 58 6.22 10.03 15.91
N ALA A 59 5.39 9.37 15.08
CA ALA A 59 4.09 9.84 14.60
C ALA A 59 4.08 11.20 13.86
N ALA A 60 5.24 11.75 13.48
CA ALA A 60 5.28 13.00 12.72
C ALA A 60 4.54 12.84 11.37
N PRO A 61 3.61 13.75 11.01
CA PRO A 61 2.86 13.63 9.77
C PRO A 61 3.75 13.97 8.56
N ILE A 62 3.75 13.11 7.55
CA ILE A 62 4.43 13.32 6.26
C ILE A 62 3.47 13.97 5.27
N GLY A 63 2.30 13.36 5.07
CA GLY A 63 1.29 13.92 4.17
C GLY A 63 0.04 13.04 4.04
N PRO A 64 -1.07 13.61 3.55
CA PRO A 64 -2.28 12.86 3.24
C PRO A 64 -2.23 12.24 1.83
N VAL A 65 -2.93 11.12 1.67
CA VAL A 65 -3.29 10.52 0.38
C VAL A 65 -4.81 10.46 0.32
N THR A 66 -5.41 11.23 -0.59
CA THR A 66 -6.86 11.20 -0.82
C THR A 66 -7.22 9.95 -1.63
N VAL A 67 -8.26 9.24 -1.19
CA VAL A 67 -8.75 8.02 -1.84
C VAL A 67 -10.23 8.15 -2.07
N GLN A 68 -10.68 7.79 -3.27
CA GLN A 68 -12.08 7.68 -3.63
C GLN A 68 -12.29 6.38 -4.42
N ALA A 69 -13.03 5.45 -3.84
CA ALA A 69 -13.49 4.25 -4.54
C ALA A 69 -14.87 4.49 -5.14
N LEU A 70 -15.12 3.91 -6.30
CA LEU A 70 -16.38 3.98 -7.03
C LEU A 70 -16.72 2.57 -7.54
N GLY A 71 -17.98 2.14 -7.37
CA GLY A 71 -18.42 0.81 -7.81
C GLY A 71 -17.83 -0.35 -7.01
N CYS A 72 -17.39 -0.12 -5.77
CA CYS A 72 -16.78 -1.13 -4.90
C CYS A 72 -17.76 -1.69 -3.85
N ASP A 73 -19.07 -1.62 -4.09
CA ASP A 73 -20.10 -1.93 -3.07
C ASP A 73 -19.99 -3.36 -2.50
N ALA A 74 -19.48 -4.31 -3.29
CA ALA A 74 -19.23 -5.69 -2.90
C ALA A 74 -17.74 -6.05 -2.81
N ARG A 75 -16.83 -5.07 -2.77
CA ARG A 75 -15.37 -5.27 -2.76
C ARG A 75 -14.71 -4.50 -1.62
N GLN A 76 -13.60 -5.03 -1.11
CA GLN A 76 -12.77 -4.36 -0.12
C GLN A 76 -11.81 -3.41 -0.84
N VAL A 77 -11.88 -2.11 -0.57
CA VAL A 77 -10.94 -1.12 -1.13
C VAL A 77 -9.53 -1.41 -0.65
N ALA A 78 -8.54 -1.35 -1.54
CA ALA A 78 -7.16 -1.67 -1.22
C ALA A 78 -6.17 -0.72 -1.87
N LEU A 79 -5.05 -0.52 -1.19
CA LEU A 79 -3.88 0.20 -1.67
C LEU A 79 -2.69 -0.75 -1.63
N LYS A 80 -1.99 -0.92 -2.75
CA LYS A 80 -0.76 -1.71 -2.79
C LYS A 80 0.44 -0.79 -2.91
N ALA A 81 1.40 -0.92 -2.00
CA ALA A 81 2.69 -0.27 -2.14
C ALA A 81 3.51 -0.89 -3.28
N ASP A 82 4.32 -0.05 -3.91
CA ASP A 82 5.36 -0.52 -4.83
C ASP A 82 6.31 -1.50 -4.11
N THR A 83 6.95 -2.37 -4.88
CA THR A 83 7.80 -3.43 -4.33
C THR A 83 8.96 -2.86 -3.51
N ASP A 84 9.48 -1.69 -3.89
CA ASP A 84 10.55 -0.99 -3.19
C ASP A 84 10.06 -0.21 -1.95
N ASN A 85 8.77 -0.25 -1.60
CA ASN A 85 8.20 0.49 -0.48
C ASN A 85 7.66 -0.39 0.66
N PHE A 86 7.88 -1.71 0.59
CA PHE A 86 7.45 -2.63 1.63
C PHE A 86 8.42 -3.80 1.80
N GLU A 87 8.73 -4.12 3.06
CA GLU A 87 9.58 -5.26 3.41
C GLU A 87 9.22 -5.74 4.82
N GLN A 88 9.16 -7.06 5.02
CA GLN A 88 9.00 -7.69 6.35
C GLN A 88 7.83 -7.12 7.18
N GLY A 89 6.69 -6.84 6.55
CA GLY A 89 5.51 -6.33 7.26
C GLY A 89 5.47 -4.81 7.43
N LYS A 90 6.47 -4.07 6.96
CA LYS A 90 6.60 -2.63 7.18
C LYS A 90 6.60 -1.84 5.88
N PHE A 91 5.87 -0.73 5.89
CA PHE A 91 5.91 0.27 4.82
C PHE A 91 7.01 1.30 5.09
N PHE A 92 7.61 1.82 4.03
CA PHE A 92 8.58 2.90 4.12
C PHE A 92 8.59 3.74 2.84
N LEU A 93 8.90 5.03 2.97
CA LEU A 93 9.40 5.79 1.83
C LEU A 93 10.85 5.35 1.60
N ILE A 94 11.25 5.22 0.34
CA ILE A 94 12.61 4.86 -0.06
C ILE A 94 13.30 6.06 -0.71
N SER A 95 14.59 6.25 -0.43
CA SER A 95 15.38 7.30 -1.06
C SER A 95 15.58 7.06 -2.57
N ASP A 96 15.84 8.11 -3.34
CA ASP A 96 16.03 8.03 -4.80
C ASP A 96 17.11 7.02 -5.25
N ASN A 97 18.08 6.70 -4.38
CA ASN A 97 19.14 5.73 -4.64
C ASN A 97 18.76 4.28 -4.27
N ASN A 98 17.53 4.06 -3.82
CA ASN A 98 16.95 2.78 -3.36
C ASN A 98 17.67 2.14 -2.16
N ARG A 99 18.29 2.93 -1.26
CA ARG A 99 19.05 2.39 -0.10
C ARG A 99 18.47 2.78 1.26
N ASP A 100 18.09 4.04 1.42
CA ASP A 100 17.72 4.58 2.73
C ASP A 100 16.21 4.51 2.90
N LYS A 101 15.76 3.95 4.02
CA LYS A 101 14.35 3.72 4.32
C LYS A 101 13.90 4.66 5.42
N LEU A 102 12.77 5.33 5.19
CA LEU A 102 12.03 6.07 6.21
C LEU A 102 10.73 5.30 6.50
N TYR A 103 10.70 4.56 7.61
CA TYR A 103 9.56 3.72 7.99
C TYR A 103 8.34 4.55 8.35
N VAL A 104 7.16 4.08 7.94
CA VAL A 104 5.91 4.80 8.11
C VAL A 104 4.76 3.90 8.55
N ASN A 105 3.86 4.51 9.32
CA ASN A 105 2.53 3.99 9.57
C ASN A 105 1.54 4.61 8.58
N ILE A 106 0.69 3.76 8.01
CA ILE A 106 -0.41 4.13 7.12
C ILE A 106 -1.70 3.99 7.93
N ARG A 107 -2.48 5.08 8.07
CA ARG A 107 -3.71 5.07 8.88
C ARG A 107 -4.82 5.89 8.22
N PRO A 108 -6.06 5.38 8.12
CA PRO A 108 -7.18 6.19 7.66
C PRO A 108 -7.52 7.27 8.70
N ALA A 109 -7.83 8.48 8.24
CA ALA A 109 -8.16 9.61 9.10
C ALA A 109 -9.51 9.43 9.83
N ASP A 110 -10.40 8.61 9.29
CA ASP A 110 -11.72 8.31 9.86
C ASP A 110 -11.70 7.17 10.90
N ASN A 111 -10.53 6.60 11.20
CA ASN A 111 -10.34 5.44 12.08
C ASN A 111 -11.10 4.18 11.65
N SER A 112 -11.49 4.07 10.37
CA SER A 112 -12.00 2.82 9.82
C SER A 112 -10.99 1.68 10.01
N ALA A 113 -11.47 0.43 10.06
CA ALA A 113 -10.63 -0.74 10.28
C ALA A 113 -10.03 -1.26 8.97
N TRP A 114 -8.71 -1.44 8.94
CA TRP A 114 -7.94 -1.92 7.79
C TRP A 114 -6.94 -2.98 8.23
N THR A 115 -6.49 -3.78 7.27
CA THR A 115 -5.49 -4.83 7.45
C THR A 115 -4.34 -4.63 6.49
N THR A 116 -3.13 -4.97 6.94
CA THR A 116 -1.93 -5.05 6.09
C THR A 116 -1.63 -6.51 5.80
N ASP A 117 -1.49 -6.84 4.52
CA ASP A 117 -1.00 -8.14 4.05
C ASP A 117 -0.02 -7.93 2.89
N ASN A 118 1.24 -8.31 3.12
CA ASN A 118 2.31 -8.34 2.12
C ASN A 118 2.36 -7.12 1.17
N GLY A 119 2.38 -5.90 1.74
CA GLY A 119 2.46 -4.64 0.99
C GLY A 119 1.10 -4.12 0.50
N VAL A 120 0.01 -4.81 0.82
CA VAL A 120 -1.36 -4.38 0.55
C VAL A 120 -2.01 -3.91 1.85
N PHE A 121 -2.50 -2.68 1.85
CA PHE A 121 -3.31 -2.10 2.91
C PHE A 121 -4.76 -2.05 2.44
N TYR A 122 -5.63 -2.90 2.99
CA TYR A 122 -7.01 -3.05 2.53
C TYR A 122 -8.03 -2.87 3.66
N LYS A 123 -9.19 -2.29 3.31
CA LYS A 123 -10.28 -2.05 4.26
C LYS A 123 -10.94 -3.36 4.65
N ASN A 124 -11.26 -3.52 5.94
CA ASN A 124 -11.84 -4.77 6.44
C ASN A 124 -13.26 -5.00 5.91
N ASP A 125 -14.05 -3.95 5.73
CA ASP A 125 -15.39 -4.04 5.14
C ASP A 125 -15.37 -3.77 3.64
N VAL A 126 -16.38 -4.29 2.95
CA VAL A 126 -16.71 -3.91 1.58
C VAL A 126 -17.33 -2.51 1.51
N GLY A 127 -17.36 -1.92 0.32
CA GLY A 127 -18.07 -0.66 0.06
C GLY A 127 -17.23 0.36 -0.69
N SER A 128 -17.91 1.24 -1.42
CA SER A 128 -17.29 2.40 -2.09
C SER A 128 -16.84 3.44 -1.05
N TRP A 129 -15.65 3.25 -0.48
CA TRP A 129 -15.06 4.14 0.53
C TRP A 129 -14.44 5.41 -0.08
N GLY A 130 -14.63 6.55 0.58
CA GLY A 130 -13.96 7.81 0.28
C GLY A 130 -13.42 8.44 1.54
N GLY A 131 -12.16 8.89 1.52
CA GLY A 131 -11.52 9.45 2.69
C GLY A 131 -10.05 9.79 2.48
N ILE A 132 -9.36 10.00 3.59
CA ILE A 132 -7.94 10.35 3.62
C ILE A 132 -7.18 9.25 4.34
N ILE A 133 -6.10 8.80 3.71
CA ILE A 133 -5.08 7.97 4.34
C ILE A 133 -3.92 8.89 4.75
N GLY A 134 -3.62 8.94 6.04
CA GLY A 134 -2.46 9.67 6.55
C GLY A 134 -1.20 8.80 6.56
N ILE A 135 -0.09 9.42 6.16
CA ILE A 135 1.25 8.83 6.24
C ILE A 135 2.00 9.50 7.39
N TYR A 136 2.46 8.70 8.35
CA TYR A 136 3.14 9.17 9.56
C TYR A 136 4.45 8.42 9.74
N VAL A 137 5.47 9.07 10.31
CA VAL A 137 6.72 8.42 10.71
C VAL A 137 6.41 7.31 11.74
N ASP A 138 6.98 6.11 11.55
CA ASP A 138 6.89 4.98 12.47
C ASP A 138 8.15 4.89 13.35
N GLY A 139 8.05 5.32 14.61
CA GLY A 139 9.18 5.44 15.52
C GLY A 139 10.10 6.61 15.19
N GLN A 140 10.83 7.12 16.19
CA GLN A 140 11.74 8.24 15.98
C GLN A 140 12.88 7.87 15.02
N GLN A 141 13.03 8.65 13.95
CA GLN A 141 13.99 8.41 12.86
C GLN A 141 14.80 9.67 12.55
N THR A 142 15.23 10.40 13.58
CA THR A 142 15.91 11.70 13.45
C THR A 142 17.34 11.62 12.88
N ASN A 143 17.85 10.42 12.62
CA ASN A 143 19.13 10.15 11.97
C ASN A 143 18.97 9.77 10.49
N THR A 144 17.76 9.89 9.92
CA THR A 144 17.51 9.63 8.50
C THR A 144 18.42 10.52 7.65
N PRO A 145 19.19 9.96 6.69
CA PRO A 145 20.05 10.74 5.82
C PRO A 145 19.26 11.78 5.01
N PRO A 146 19.78 13.00 4.83
CA PRO A 146 19.20 13.96 3.89
C PRO A 146 19.08 13.37 2.48
N GLY A 147 17.98 13.67 1.80
CA GLY A 147 17.67 13.11 0.48
C GLY A 147 16.20 13.23 0.15
N ASN A 148 15.82 12.84 -1.06
CA ASN A 148 14.41 12.73 -1.43
C ASN A 148 13.95 11.29 -1.22
N TYR A 149 12.77 11.16 -0.63
CA TYR A 149 12.14 9.91 -0.27
C TYR A 149 10.77 9.83 -0.92
N THR A 150 10.42 8.65 -1.42
CA THR A 150 9.17 8.42 -2.15
C THR A 150 8.46 7.17 -1.65
N LEU A 151 7.14 7.27 -1.44
CA LEU A 151 6.22 6.14 -1.26
C LEU A 151 5.18 6.19 -2.38
N THR A 152 5.03 5.09 -3.09
CA THR A 152 4.03 4.93 -4.15
C THR A 152 2.97 3.92 -3.73
N LEU A 153 1.70 4.31 -3.86
CA LEU A 153 0.54 3.47 -3.54
C LEU A 153 -0.39 3.40 -4.76
N THR A 154 -0.66 2.19 -5.23
CA THR A 154 -1.57 1.94 -6.35
C THR A 154 -2.92 1.45 -5.82
N GLY A 155 -4.00 2.10 -6.28
CA GLY A 155 -5.37 1.77 -5.91
C GLY A 155 -5.90 0.50 -6.60
N GLY A 156 -6.73 -0.24 -5.88
CA GLY A 156 -7.40 -1.43 -6.38
C GLY A 156 -8.37 -1.98 -5.35
N TYR A 157 -8.61 -3.29 -5.41
CA TYR A 157 -9.43 -3.98 -4.42
C TYR A 157 -8.80 -5.31 -3.98
N TRP A 158 -9.17 -5.74 -2.78
CA TRP A 158 -8.86 -7.07 -2.26
C TRP A 158 -10.01 -8.02 -2.54
N ALA A 159 -9.69 -9.19 -3.10
CA ALA A 159 -10.60 -10.31 -3.26
C ALA A 159 -10.14 -11.44 -2.32
N LYS A 160 -11.09 -12.16 -1.71
CA LYS A 160 -10.82 -13.37 -0.95
C LYS A 160 -10.89 -14.60 -1.84
#